data_AF-A0AA48H652-F1
#
_entry.id   AF-A0AA48H652-F1
#
_cell.length_a   1.000
_cell.length_b   1.000
_cell.length_c   1.000
_cell.angle_alpha   90.00
_cell.angle_beta   90.00
_cell.angle_gamma   90.00
#
_symmetry.space_group_name_H-M   'P 1'
#
loop_
_entity.id
_entity.type
_entity.pdbx_description
1 polymer ?
#
loop_
_entity_poly.entity_id
_entity_poly.type
_entity_poly.pdbx_seq_one_letter_code
_entity_poly.pdbx_strand_id
1 'polypeptide(L)'
;MIGTAGSMRSAPAWRQAYRSVEHGFAKAQCSNGKVMTRFPQEIQDFGNLFVKLQEDRHNADYDPMSRFQLSDVVQIIDAVEEAIRLYRRTDNKDRRAFAVWATMKARH
;
A
#
# COMPACT_ATOMS: atom_id res chain seq x y z
N MET A 1 4.87 -14.23 17.23
CA MET A 1 5.34 -14.47 15.85
C MET A 1 4.17 -14.24 14.89
N ILE A 2 4.28 -13.33 13.92
CA ILE A 2 3.32 -13.25 12.82
C ILE A 2 3.68 -14.41 11.88
N GLY A 3 2.99 -15.53 12.09
CA GLY A 3 3.49 -16.88 11.83
C GLY A 3 3.38 -17.39 10.39
N THR A 4 4.37 -18.21 10.06
CA THR A 4 4.42 -19.21 8.99
C THR A 4 3.48 -20.39 9.28
N ALA A 5 3.00 -21.04 8.22
CA ALA A 5 2.08 -22.20 8.18
C ALA A 5 0.62 -21.97 8.66
N GLY A 6 -0.33 -22.43 7.83
CA GLY A 6 -1.76 -22.10 7.89
C GLY A 6 -2.51 -22.45 9.17
N SER A 7 -1.95 -23.27 10.06
CA SER A 7 -2.55 -23.65 11.36
C SER A 7 -2.14 -22.74 12.54
N MET A 8 -1.14 -21.85 12.38
CA MET A 8 -0.66 -20.96 13.45
C MET A 8 -1.07 -19.49 13.27
N ARG A 9 -1.96 -19.18 12.31
CA ARG A 9 -2.56 -17.85 12.22
C ARG A 9 -3.48 -17.66 13.43
N SER A 10 -2.99 -16.98 14.46
CA SER A 10 -3.85 -16.40 15.49
C SER A 10 -4.88 -15.52 14.78
N ALA A 11 -6.11 -16.01 14.64
CA ALA A 11 -7.21 -15.26 14.04
C ALA A 11 -7.41 -13.88 14.70
N PRO A 12 -7.18 -13.70 16.01
CA PRO A 12 -7.10 -12.39 16.64
C PRO A 12 -5.98 -11.49 16.09
N ALA A 13 -4.74 -12.01 15.99
CA ALA A 13 -3.60 -11.23 15.49
C ALA A 13 -3.78 -10.83 14.01
N TRP A 14 -4.33 -11.72 13.19
CA TRP A 14 -4.67 -11.42 11.79
C TRP A 14 -5.75 -10.34 11.69
N ARG A 15 -6.82 -10.43 12.50
CA ARG A 15 -7.87 -9.39 12.55
C ARG A 15 -7.31 -8.03 12.97
N GLN A 16 -6.36 -8.01 13.90
CA GLN A 16 -5.71 -6.78 14.34
C GLN A 16 -4.85 -6.18 13.23
N ALA A 17 -4.01 -6.97 12.56
CA ALA A 17 -3.18 -6.50 11.44
C ALA A 17 -4.03 -6.06 10.24
N TYR A 18 -5.15 -6.73 9.97
CA TYR A 18 -6.08 -6.33 8.91
C TYR A 18 -6.72 -4.96 9.21
N ARG A 19 -7.07 -4.68 10.46
CA ARG A 19 -7.69 -3.41 10.88
C ARG A 19 -6.68 -2.28 11.14
N SER A 20 -5.39 -2.57 11.22
CA SER A 20 -4.37 -1.56 11.52
C SER A 20 -4.03 -0.67 10.33
N VAL A 21 -4.47 -1.03 9.12
CA VAL A 21 -4.25 -0.19 7.94
C VAL A 21 -5.16 1.04 8.02
N GLU A 22 -4.59 2.15 8.45
CA GLU A 22 -5.21 3.46 8.36
C GLU A 22 -4.77 4.14 7.08
N HIS A 23 -5.68 4.29 6.11
CA HIS A 23 -5.34 4.76 4.76
C HIS A 23 -4.69 6.15 4.75
N GLY A 24 -5.13 7.08 5.60
CA GLY A 24 -4.54 8.42 5.68
C GLY A 24 -3.09 8.39 6.17
N PHE A 25 -2.82 7.63 7.24
CA PHE A 25 -1.47 7.43 7.74
C PHE A 25 -0.59 6.69 6.71
N ALA A 26 -1.08 5.61 6.13
CA ALA A 26 -0.35 4.84 5.12
C ALA A 26 -0.01 5.71 3.90
N LYS A 27 -0.93 6.58 3.45
CA LYS A 27 -0.69 7.56 2.38
C LYS A 27 0.44 8.50 2.77
N ALA A 28 0.39 9.10 3.96
CA ALA A 28 1.44 9.99 4.44
C ALA A 28 2.82 9.32 4.52
N GLN A 29 2.88 8.05 4.94
CA GLN A 29 4.12 7.28 4.97
C GLN A 29 4.67 6.99 3.57
N CYS A 30 3.79 6.68 2.60
CA CYS A 30 4.17 6.46 1.21
C CYS A 30 4.55 7.78 0.50
N SER A 31 4.06 8.93 0.95
CA SER A 31 4.48 10.24 0.45
C SER A 31 5.79 10.74 1.08
N ASN A 32 6.37 10.02 2.06
CA ASN A 32 7.61 10.41 2.72
C ASN A 32 8.84 10.07 1.84
N GLY A 33 9.19 10.96 0.92
CA GLY A 33 10.30 10.76 -0.01
C GLY A 33 11.66 10.49 0.64
N LYS A 34 11.90 10.94 1.88
CA LYS A 34 13.17 10.67 2.59
C LYS A 34 13.32 9.22 3.03
N VAL A 35 12.21 8.56 3.34
CA VAL A 35 12.20 7.17 3.81
C VAL A 35 11.91 6.22 2.66
N MET A 36 10.99 6.60 1.76
CA MET A 36 10.63 5.76 0.60
C MET A 36 11.82 5.47 -0.30
N THR A 37 12.71 6.44 -0.52
CA THR A 37 13.96 6.26 -1.29
C THR A 37 14.92 5.22 -0.73
N ARG A 38 14.71 4.74 0.50
CA ARG A 38 15.51 3.68 1.14
C ARG A 38 14.99 2.27 0.85
N PHE A 39 13.78 2.14 0.31
CA PHE A 39 13.22 0.85 -0.09
C PHE A 39 13.62 0.51 -1.54
N PRO A 40 13.57 -0.78 -1.94
CA PRO A 40 13.69 -1.17 -3.34
C PRO A 40 12.71 -0.41 -4.26
N GLN A 41 13.10 -0.24 -5.53
CA GLN A 41 12.32 0.53 -6.50
C GLN A 41 10.89 0.00 -6.62
N GLU A 42 10.69 -1.32 -6.58
CA GLU A 42 9.38 -1.94 -6.70
C GLU A 42 8.44 -1.60 -5.51
N ILE A 43 9.00 -1.39 -4.32
CA ILE A 43 8.23 -0.92 -3.15
C ILE A 43 7.94 0.57 -3.27
N GLN A 44 8.87 1.36 -3.82
CA GLN A 44 8.65 2.78 -4.10
C GLN A 44 7.52 2.96 -5.12
N ASP A 45 7.55 2.22 -6.22
CA ASP A 45 6.54 2.27 -7.27
C ASP A 45 5.16 1.86 -6.75
N PHE A 46 5.10 0.79 -5.95
CA PHE A 46 3.88 0.39 -5.25
C PHE A 46 3.34 1.51 -4.34
N GLY A 47 4.20 2.13 -3.53
CA GLY A 47 3.81 3.21 -2.63
C GLY A 47 3.31 4.46 -3.38
N ASN A 48 4.00 4.84 -4.44
CA ASN A 48 3.62 5.97 -5.29
C ASN A 48 2.26 5.73 -5.96
N LEU A 49 2.03 4.53 -6.49
CA LEU A 49 0.77 4.16 -7.11
C LEU A 49 -0.37 4.11 -6.09
N PHE A 50 -0.11 3.63 -4.88
CA PHE A 50 -1.07 3.67 -3.77
C PHE A 50 -1.49 5.12 -3.42
N VAL A 51 -0.55 6.05 -3.34
CA VAL A 51 -0.83 7.48 -3.08
C VAL A 51 -1.71 8.06 -4.17
N LYS A 52 -1.34 7.84 -5.44
CA LYS A 52 -2.10 8.29 -6.61
C LYS A 52 -3.53 7.77 -6.59
N LEU A 53 -3.73 6.48 -6.33
CA LEU A 53 -5.07 5.89 -6.26
C LEU A 53 -5.93 6.42 -5.12
N GLN A 54 -5.34 6.77 -3.99
CA GLN A 54 -6.09 7.44 -2.91
C GLN A 54 -6.58 8.83 -3.35
N GLU A 55 -5.79 9.53 -4.17
CA GLU A 55 -6.17 10.83 -4.74
C GLU A 55 -7.22 10.69 -5.83
N ASP A 56 -7.03 9.74 -6.76
CA ASP A 56 -8.00 9.44 -7.82
C ASP A 56 -9.35 9.02 -7.21
N ARG A 57 -9.35 8.19 -6.16
CA ARG A 57 -10.58 7.85 -5.42
C ARG A 57 -11.22 9.08 -4.79
N HIS A 58 -10.44 9.94 -4.14
CA HIS A 58 -10.97 11.17 -3.54
C HIS A 58 -11.60 12.08 -4.60
N ASN A 59 -10.96 12.24 -5.75
CA ASN A 59 -11.50 13.04 -6.85
C ASN A 59 -12.77 12.41 -7.43
N ALA A 60 -12.79 11.08 -7.60
CA ALA A 60 -13.99 10.37 -8.06
C ALA A 60 -15.18 10.53 -7.11
N ASP A 61 -14.93 10.53 -5.80
CA ASP A 61 -15.98 10.61 -4.78
C ASP A 61 -16.48 12.05 -4.55
N TYR A 62 -15.60 13.05 -4.68
CA TYR A 62 -15.87 14.41 -4.19
C TYR A 62 -15.75 15.53 -5.23
N ASP A 63 -15.05 15.33 -6.34
CA ASP A 63 -14.93 16.34 -7.40
C ASP A 63 -15.95 16.07 -8.52
N PRO A 64 -17.04 16.84 -8.61
CA PRO A 64 -18.07 16.64 -9.63
C PRO A 64 -17.57 16.93 -11.05
N MET A 65 -16.41 17.57 -11.20
CA MET A 65 -15.77 17.83 -12.50
C MET A 65 -14.79 16.72 -12.89
N SER A 66 -14.45 15.82 -11.98
CA SER A 66 -13.55 14.72 -12.27
C SER A 66 -14.21 13.72 -13.22
N ARG A 67 -13.51 13.38 -14.29
CA ARG A 67 -13.96 12.39 -15.28
C ARG A 67 -12.88 11.36 -15.50
N PHE A 68 -13.27 10.09 -15.41
CA PHE A 68 -12.41 8.94 -15.66
C PHE A 68 -12.89 8.23 -16.92
N GLN A 69 -12.02 8.08 -17.91
CA GLN A 69 -12.36 7.28 -19.09
C GLN A 69 -12.10 5.81 -18.80
N LEU A 70 -12.89 4.92 -19.42
CA LEU A 70 -12.71 3.48 -19.26
C LEU A 70 -11.29 3.04 -19.63
N SER A 71 -10.71 3.60 -20.70
CA SER A 71 -9.33 3.33 -21.12
C SER A 71 -8.32 3.66 -20.03
N ASP A 72 -8.50 4.79 -19.35
CA ASP A 72 -7.58 5.26 -18.30
C ASP A 72 -7.69 4.35 -17.08
N VAL A 73 -8.90 3.96 -16.71
CA VAL A 73 -9.14 3.03 -15.60
C VAL A 73 -8.54 1.65 -15.89
N VAL A 74 -8.67 1.14 -17.11
CA VAL A 74 -8.03 -0.14 -17.51
C VAL A 74 -6.52 -0.06 -17.40
N GLN A 75 -5.89 1.01 -17.90
CA GLN A 75 -4.45 1.21 -17.76
C GLN A 75 -4.01 1.30 -16.30
N ILE A 76 -4.80 1.93 -15.44
CA ILE A 76 -4.56 1.98 -13.99
C ILE A 76 -4.60 0.58 -13.39
N ILE A 77 -5.59 -0.25 -13.75
CA ILE A 77 -5.69 -1.63 -13.28
C ILE A 77 -4.45 -2.43 -13.69
N ASP A 78 -4.04 -2.36 -14.95
CA ASP A 78 -2.85 -3.06 -15.45
C ASP A 78 -1.59 -2.64 -14.69
N ALA A 79 -1.43 -1.32 -14.45
CA ALA A 79 -0.31 -0.80 -13.67
C ALA A 79 -0.32 -1.28 -12.21
N VAL A 80 -1.49 -1.40 -11.60
CA VAL A 80 -1.66 -1.90 -10.22
C VAL A 80 -1.31 -3.37 -10.12
N GLU A 81 -1.80 -4.17 -11.05
CA GLU A 81 -1.50 -5.61 -11.09
C GLU A 81 0.00 -5.86 -11.24
N GLU A 82 0.66 -5.09 -12.12
CA GLU A 82 2.10 -5.13 -12.31
C GLU A 82 2.86 -4.70 -11.05
N ALA A 83 2.49 -3.57 -10.44
CA ALA A 83 3.13 -3.09 -9.22
C ALA A 83 2.99 -4.09 -8.06
N ILE A 84 1.82 -4.73 -7.91
CA ILE A 84 1.61 -5.80 -6.92
C ILE A 84 2.48 -7.02 -7.22
N ARG A 85 2.60 -7.40 -8.49
CA ARG A 85 3.43 -8.54 -8.93
C ARG A 85 4.90 -8.30 -8.62
N LEU A 86 5.42 -7.11 -8.94
CA LEU A 86 6.79 -6.71 -8.66
C LEU A 86 7.04 -6.59 -7.16
N TYR A 87 6.16 -5.91 -6.41
CA TYR A 87 6.22 -5.83 -4.96
C TYR A 87 6.32 -7.22 -4.31
N ARG A 88 5.53 -8.19 -4.76
CA ARG A 88 5.55 -9.57 -4.20
C ARG A 88 6.85 -10.33 -4.46
N ARG A 89 7.63 -9.92 -5.47
CA ARG A 89 8.94 -10.52 -5.79
C ARG A 89 10.08 -9.94 -4.96
N THR A 90 9.87 -8.81 -4.29
CA THR A 90 10.88 -8.24 -3.40
C THR A 90 11.14 -9.11 -2.17
N ASP A 91 12.31 -8.92 -1.57
CA ASP A 91 12.74 -9.67 -0.41
C ASP A 91 11.74 -9.57 0.74
N ASN A 92 11.54 -10.69 1.44
CA ASN A 92 10.62 -10.75 2.58
C ASN A 92 11.00 -9.75 3.68
N LYS A 93 12.30 -9.42 3.82
CA LYS A 93 12.80 -8.42 4.77
C LYS A 93 12.24 -7.03 4.44
N ASP A 94 12.33 -6.62 3.18
CA ASP A 94 11.89 -5.29 2.74
C ASP A 94 10.38 -5.15 2.79
N ARG A 95 9.64 -6.20 2.39
CA ARG A 95 8.17 -6.21 2.54
C ARG A 95 7.72 -6.08 3.98
N ARG A 96 8.40 -6.76 4.92
CA ARG A 96 8.10 -6.65 6.37
C ARG A 96 8.42 -5.26 6.89
N ALA A 97 9.58 -4.71 6.53
CA ALA A 97 9.97 -3.37 6.92
C ALA A 97 8.96 -2.33 6.40
N PHE A 98 8.55 -2.45 5.14
CA PHE A 98 7.52 -1.60 4.54
C PHE A 98 6.15 -1.76 5.22
N ALA A 99 5.72 -3.00 5.49
CA ALA A 99 4.45 -3.23 6.17
C ALA A 99 4.41 -2.61 7.57
N VAL A 100 5.50 -2.73 8.34
CA VAL A 100 5.65 -2.06 9.64
C VAL A 100 5.60 -0.54 9.47
N TRP A 101 6.40 0.00 8.56
CA TRP A 101 6.46 1.44 8.26
C TRP A 101 5.08 2.01 7.90
N ALA A 102 4.35 1.35 7.01
CA ALA A 102 3.08 1.83 6.50
C ALA A 102 1.90 1.67 7.48
N THR A 103 2.00 0.79 8.48
CA THR A 103 0.88 0.46 9.38
C THR A 103 1.09 0.83 10.85
N MET A 104 2.33 0.92 11.32
CA MET A 104 2.63 1.17 12.73
C MET A 104 2.89 2.65 12.98
N LYS A 105 1.93 3.32 13.64
CA LYS A 105 2.15 4.66 14.20
C LYS A 105 3.14 4.59 15.36
N ALA A 106 4.13 5.47 15.35
CA ALA A 106 4.87 5.77 16.57
C ALA A 106 3.87 6.32 17.59
N ARG A 107 3.71 5.62 18.71
CA ARG A 107 2.93 6.13 19.84
C ARG A 107 3.80 7.18 20.52
N HIS A 108 3.37 8.44 20.48
CA HIS A 108 3.87 9.52 21.32
C HIS A 108 2.93 9.67 22.52
#